data_AF-A0A3M7AQN7-F1
#
_entry.id   AF-A0A3M7AQN7-F1
#
_cell.length_a   1.000
_cell.length_b   1.000
_cell.length_c   1.000
_cell.angle_alpha   90.00
_cell.angle_beta   90.00
_cell.angle_gamma   90.00
#
_symmetry.space_group_name_H-M   'P 1'
#
loop_
_entity.id
_entity.type
_entity.pdbx_description
1 polymer ?
#
loop_
_entity_poly.entity_id
_entity_poly.type
_entity_poly.pdbx_seq_one_letter_code
_entity_poly.pdbx_strand_id
1 'polypeptide(L)'
;MDPEYKAAKEAHVSLLSGGGIWEINAVTCIAPAAAFLWSVLQTRQSFFKPYSLPAATVDFLLHCLCILGSTTVYASAPQVLIGLISLPAIATYLQPTVDTKPPARPPVKSGTNCKPKDDNDSAGGQELDPLPIKPYITTYRGAMMIVTCTSILAVDFNCFPRRFAKTESFGTSLMDMGVGSFVFAAGIVAARQVIKEQVSGMPSFINRMKTALRHSLPLFVLGMVRLLSVKGLDYVEHVSEYGVHWNFFFTLSLLPIATAILQPLLNL
;
A
#
# COMPACT_ATOMS: atom_id res chain seq x y z
N MET A 1 26.39 -20.68 12.85
CA MET A 1 26.48 -20.35 11.41
C MET A 1 27.93 -20.47 11.03
N ASP A 2 28.24 -21.23 9.99
CA ASP A 2 29.62 -21.29 9.49
C ASP A 2 30.03 -19.92 8.93
N PRO A 3 31.26 -19.46 9.20
CA PRO A 3 31.74 -18.15 8.77
C PRO A 3 31.73 -18.00 7.25
N GLU A 4 31.96 -19.09 6.50
CA GLU A 4 31.86 -19.11 5.04
C GLU A 4 30.43 -18.90 4.54
N TYR A 5 29.42 -19.49 5.20
CA TYR A 5 28.02 -19.27 4.84
C TYR A 5 27.60 -17.81 5.09
N LYS A 6 28.08 -17.22 6.18
CA LYS A 6 27.85 -15.79 6.48
C LYS A 6 28.51 -14.88 5.45
N ALA A 7 29.76 -15.15 5.09
CA ALA A 7 30.49 -14.39 4.06
C ALA A 7 29.86 -14.54 2.67
N ALA A 8 29.39 -15.73 2.29
CA ALA A 8 28.66 -15.94 1.04
C ALA A 8 27.34 -15.16 1.01
N LYS A 9 26.63 -15.10 2.15
CA LYS A 9 25.40 -14.31 2.29
C LYS A 9 25.67 -12.80 2.26
N GLU A 10 26.76 -12.35 2.86
CA GLU A 10 27.23 -10.96 2.79
C GLU A 10 27.60 -10.56 1.35
N ALA A 11 28.38 -11.39 0.66
CA ALA A 11 28.76 -11.17 -0.74
C ALA A 11 27.53 -11.15 -1.67
N HIS A 12 26.49 -11.90 -1.33
CA HIS A 12 25.25 -11.99 -2.10
C HIS A 12 24.33 -10.77 -1.94
N VAL A 13 24.50 -9.96 -0.88
CA VAL A 13 23.66 -8.78 -0.60
C VAL A 13 24.45 -7.46 -0.72
N SER A 14 25.77 -7.50 -0.81
CA SER A 14 26.64 -6.32 -0.93
C SER A 14 26.85 -5.87 -2.38
N LEU A 15 27.18 -4.58 -2.57
CA LEU A 15 27.59 -3.96 -3.84
C LEU A 15 26.57 -4.06 -4.99
N LEU A 16 25.28 -4.09 -4.67
CA LEU A 16 24.22 -4.11 -5.67
C LEU A 16 24.05 -2.73 -6.31
N SER A 17 24.23 -2.67 -7.64
CA SER A 17 23.86 -1.53 -8.48
C SER A 17 22.39 -1.64 -8.89
N GLY A 18 21.63 -0.56 -8.76
CA GLY A 18 20.21 -0.54 -9.08
C GLY A 18 19.91 -0.64 -10.56
N GLY A 19 18.61 -0.79 -10.86
CA GLY A 19 18.08 -0.67 -12.21
C GLY A 19 17.80 0.78 -12.62
N GLY A 20 17.27 0.94 -13.83
CA GLY A 20 16.79 2.24 -14.33
C GLY A 20 15.37 2.55 -13.85
N ILE A 21 15.03 3.83 -13.71
CA ILE A 21 13.69 4.28 -13.28
C ILE A 21 12.58 3.71 -14.17
N TRP A 22 12.83 3.62 -15.48
CA TRP A 22 11.87 3.17 -16.48
C TRP A 22 11.56 1.68 -16.35
N GLU A 23 12.54 0.87 -15.97
CA GLU A 23 12.35 -0.55 -15.74
C GLU A 23 11.45 -0.78 -14.53
N ILE A 24 11.70 -0.05 -13.44
CA ILE A 24 10.89 -0.15 -12.22
C ILE A 24 9.47 0.37 -12.46
N ASN A 25 9.34 1.47 -13.19
CA ASN A 25 8.02 1.97 -13.60
C ASN A 25 7.30 0.92 -14.45
N ALA A 26 7.97 0.26 -15.40
CA ALA A 26 7.36 -0.78 -16.21
C ALA A 26 6.91 -1.98 -15.35
N VAL A 27 7.73 -2.45 -14.41
CA VAL A 27 7.36 -3.55 -13.49
C VAL A 27 6.19 -3.16 -12.59
N THR A 28 6.17 -1.95 -12.06
CA THR A 28 5.11 -1.47 -11.16
C THR A 28 3.82 -1.08 -11.89
N CYS A 29 3.87 -0.72 -13.17
CA CYS A 29 2.72 -0.48 -14.03
C CYS A 29 1.79 -1.70 -14.17
N ILE A 30 2.25 -2.90 -13.82
CA ILE A 30 1.40 -4.08 -13.79
C ILE A 30 0.23 -3.96 -12.79
N ALA A 31 0.46 -3.31 -11.65
CA ALA A 31 -0.54 -3.15 -10.59
C ALA A 31 -1.74 -2.29 -11.05
N PRO A 32 -1.56 -1.08 -11.61
CA PRO A 32 -2.68 -0.33 -12.18
C PRO A 32 -3.28 -1.01 -13.41
N ALA A 33 -2.51 -1.75 -14.22
CA ALA A 33 -3.06 -2.52 -15.34
C ALA A 33 -4.00 -3.65 -14.87
N ALA A 34 -3.61 -4.39 -13.83
CA ALA A 34 -4.44 -5.42 -13.20
C ALA A 34 -5.70 -4.82 -12.57
N ALA A 35 -5.58 -3.68 -11.88
CA ALA A 35 -6.71 -2.95 -11.31
C ALA A 35 -7.67 -2.43 -12.40
N PHE A 36 -7.14 -2.01 -13.56
CA PHE A 36 -7.94 -1.60 -14.70
C PHE A 36 -8.74 -2.77 -15.26
N LEU A 37 -8.10 -3.92 -15.50
CA LEU A 37 -8.80 -5.13 -15.95
C LEU A 37 -9.88 -5.56 -14.96
N TRP A 38 -9.57 -5.56 -13.66
CA TRP A 38 -10.54 -5.84 -12.60
C TRP A 38 -11.75 -4.88 -12.68
N SER A 39 -11.51 -3.59 -12.90
CA SER A 39 -12.56 -2.57 -13.02
C SER A 39 -13.42 -2.75 -14.27
N VAL A 40 -12.81 -3.12 -15.41
CA VAL A 40 -13.53 -3.42 -16.65
C VAL A 40 -14.41 -4.65 -16.50
N LEU A 41 -13.88 -5.73 -15.92
CA LEU A 41 -14.65 -6.95 -15.62
C LEU A 41 -15.85 -6.65 -14.71
N GLN A 42 -15.63 -5.83 -13.68
CA GLN A 42 -16.70 -5.43 -12.77
C GLN A 42 -17.75 -4.53 -13.43
N THR A 43 -17.35 -3.60 -14.32
CA THR A 43 -18.27 -2.64 -14.94
C THR A 43 -19.05 -3.24 -16.11
N ARG A 44 -18.44 -4.15 -16.87
CA ARG A 44 -19.06 -4.74 -18.07
C ARG A 44 -19.84 -6.01 -17.77
N GLN A 45 -19.32 -6.87 -16.90
CA GLN A 45 -19.86 -8.21 -16.65
C GLN A 45 -20.38 -8.39 -15.22
N SER A 46 -20.21 -7.41 -14.32
CA SER A 46 -20.53 -7.53 -12.90
C SER A 46 -19.95 -8.81 -12.25
N PHE A 47 -18.79 -9.25 -12.74
CA PHE A 47 -18.23 -10.58 -12.47
C PHE A 47 -18.01 -10.88 -10.98
N PHE A 48 -17.70 -9.86 -10.17
CA PHE A 48 -17.42 -10.02 -8.74
C PHE A 48 -18.67 -9.89 -7.85
N LYS A 49 -19.87 -9.73 -8.43
CA LYS A 49 -21.15 -9.69 -7.69
C LYS A 49 -22.12 -10.72 -8.26
N PRO A 50 -22.41 -11.84 -7.56
CA PRO A 50 -21.95 -12.23 -6.21
C PRO A 50 -20.49 -12.70 -6.17
N TYR A 51 -19.85 -12.56 -5.00
CA TYR A 51 -18.46 -12.99 -4.80
C TYR A 51 -18.38 -14.52 -4.68
N SER A 52 -18.22 -15.16 -5.83
CA SER A 52 -18.12 -16.62 -5.98
C SER A 52 -16.67 -17.09 -5.94
N LEU A 53 -16.43 -18.40 -5.83
CA LEU A 53 -15.08 -18.98 -5.88
C LEU A 53 -14.31 -18.57 -7.15
N PRO A 54 -14.88 -18.62 -8.37
CA PRO A 54 -14.21 -18.13 -9.58
C PRO A 54 -13.82 -16.65 -9.51
N ALA A 55 -14.68 -15.81 -8.91
CA ALA A 55 -14.40 -14.39 -8.70
C ALA A 55 -13.19 -14.20 -7.77
N ALA A 56 -13.12 -14.97 -6.69
CA ALA A 56 -11.98 -14.95 -5.76
C ALA A 56 -10.67 -15.43 -6.42
N THR A 57 -10.75 -16.49 -7.24
CA THR A 57 -9.58 -16.98 -7.97
C THR A 57 -9.07 -15.92 -8.95
N VAL A 58 -9.94 -15.33 -9.76
CA VAL A 58 -9.54 -14.28 -10.72
C VAL A 58 -8.97 -13.07 -10.00
N ASP A 59 -9.55 -12.64 -8.88
CA ASP A 59 -9.03 -11.51 -8.10
C ASP A 59 -7.61 -11.79 -7.57
N PHE A 60 -7.39 -12.99 -7.02
CA PHE A 60 -6.08 -13.44 -6.56
C PHE A 60 -5.07 -13.54 -7.71
N LEU A 61 -5.45 -14.10 -8.86
CA LEU A 61 -4.58 -14.19 -10.03
C LEU A 61 -4.16 -12.79 -10.51
N LEU A 62 -5.12 -11.86 -10.60
CA LEU A 62 -4.87 -10.50 -11.08
C LEU A 62 -3.98 -9.68 -10.14
N HIS A 63 -4.27 -9.70 -8.84
CA HIS A 63 -3.57 -8.83 -7.89
C HIS A 63 -2.31 -9.48 -7.30
N CYS A 64 -2.29 -10.80 -7.10
CA CYS A 64 -1.12 -11.49 -6.53
C CYS A 64 -0.21 -12.07 -7.61
N LEU A 65 -0.72 -12.89 -8.54
CA LEU A 65 0.14 -13.56 -9.51
C LEU A 65 0.70 -12.62 -10.57
N CYS A 66 -0.04 -11.60 -11.03
CA CYS A 66 0.51 -10.65 -11.98
C CYS A 66 1.66 -9.84 -11.38
N ILE A 67 1.53 -9.44 -10.10
CA ILE A 67 2.60 -8.74 -9.38
C ILE A 67 3.81 -9.67 -9.19
N LEU A 68 3.59 -10.91 -8.75
CA LEU A 68 4.65 -11.92 -8.61
C LEU A 68 5.35 -12.21 -9.94
N GLY A 69 4.58 -12.41 -11.01
CA GLY A 69 5.11 -12.68 -12.34
C GLY A 69 5.93 -11.52 -12.88
N SER A 70 5.49 -10.27 -12.66
CA SER A 70 6.20 -9.06 -13.07
C SER A 70 7.55 -8.90 -12.37
N THR A 71 7.64 -9.26 -11.09
CA THR A 71 8.88 -9.12 -10.30
C THR A 71 9.84 -10.31 -10.40
N THR A 72 9.39 -11.44 -10.96
CA THR A 72 10.19 -12.67 -11.09
C THR A 72 10.39 -13.07 -12.56
N VAL A 73 9.47 -13.86 -13.13
CA VAL A 73 9.59 -14.49 -14.45
C VAL A 73 9.65 -13.45 -15.58
N TYR A 74 8.82 -12.41 -15.50
CA TYR A 74 8.73 -11.35 -16.51
C TYR A 74 9.57 -10.13 -16.18
N ALA A 75 10.47 -10.22 -15.19
CA ALA A 75 11.28 -9.10 -14.76
C ALA A 75 12.20 -8.54 -15.86
N SER A 76 12.57 -9.33 -16.87
CA SER A 76 13.35 -8.88 -18.04
C SER A 76 12.50 -8.23 -19.12
N ALA A 77 11.20 -8.54 -19.17
CA ALA A 77 10.28 -8.05 -20.19
C ALA A 77 8.86 -7.83 -19.61
N PRO A 78 8.68 -6.90 -18.65
CA PRO A 78 7.39 -6.67 -17.98
C PRO A 78 6.29 -6.22 -18.96
N GLN A 79 6.70 -5.62 -20.09
CA GLN A 79 5.80 -5.20 -21.17
C GLN A 79 4.99 -6.37 -21.76
N VAL A 80 5.56 -7.58 -21.84
CA VAL A 80 4.85 -8.76 -22.35
C VAL A 80 3.68 -9.11 -21.44
N LEU A 81 3.89 -9.08 -20.13
CA LEU A 81 2.84 -9.36 -19.15
C LEU A 81 1.78 -8.26 -19.14
N ILE A 82 2.18 -6.99 -19.27
CA ILE A 82 1.23 -5.87 -19.43
C ILE A 82 0.38 -6.05 -20.69
N GLY A 83 0.98 -6.43 -21.82
CA GLY A 83 0.27 -6.75 -23.06
C GLY A 83 -0.71 -7.91 -22.88
N LEU A 84 -0.28 -8.98 -22.19
CA LEU A 84 -1.11 -10.15 -21.93
C LEU A 84 -2.35 -9.82 -21.07
N ILE A 85 -2.24 -8.88 -20.14
CA ILE A 85 -3.35 -8.42 -19.28
C ILE A 85 -4.21 -7.37 -19.99
N SER A 86 -3.63 -6.52 -20.83
CA SER A 86 -4.38 -5.46 -21.53
C SER A 86 -5.25 -6.02 -22.66
N LEU A 87 -4.84 -7.10 -23.33
CA LEU A 87 -5.64 -7.78 -24.35
C LEU A 87 -7.04 -8.22 -23.86
N PRO A 88 -7.19 -9.00 -22.76
CA PRO A 88 -8.50 -9.33 -22.23
C PRO A 88 -9.23 -8.11 -21.69
N ALA A 89 -8.54 -7.07 -21.23
CA ALA A 89 -9.19 -5.82 -20.80
C ALA A 89 -9.86 -5.11 -21.98
N ILE A 90 -9.19 -5.05 -23.14
CA ILE A 90 -9.74 -4.46 -24.37
C ILE A 90 -10.87 -5.34 -24.91
N ALA A 91 -10.67 -6.66 -24.96
CA ALA A 91 -11.69 -7.60 -25.44
C ALA A 91 -12.98 -7.53 -24.62
N THR A 92 -12.88 -7.48 -23.28
CA THR A 92 -14.04 -7.33 -22.39
C THR A 92 -14.64 -5.93 -22.43
N TYR A 93 -13.84 -4.89 -22.72
CA TYR A 93 -14.35 -3.54 -22.91
C TYR A 93 -15.22 -3.39 -24.15
N LEU A 94 -14.91 -4.14 -25.23
CA LEU A 94 -15.68 -4.15 -26.48
C LEU A 94 -16.98 -4.95 -26.39
N GLN A 95 -17.15 -5.78 -25.36
CA GLN A 95 -18.39 -6.53 -25.14
C GLN A 95 -19.52 -5.61 -24.64
N PRO A 96 -20.77 -5.87 -25.04
CA PRO A 96 -21.92 -5.12 -24.54
C PRO A 96 -22.06 -5.28 -23.01
N THR A 97 -22.50 -4.21 -22.36
CA THR A 97 -22.73 -4.21 -20.92
C THR A 97 -23.90 -5.09 -20.55
N VAL A 98 -23.71 -5.94 -19.54
CA VAL A 98 -24.82 -6.63 -18.90
C VAL A 98 -25.59 -5.61 -18.06
N ASP A 99 -26.87 -5.38 -18.37
CA ASP A 99 -27.75 -4.47 -17.64
C ASP A 99 -27.86 -4.90 -16.18
N THR A 100 -27.01 -4.31 -15.33
CA THR A 100 -27.08 -4.45 -13.88
C THR A 100 -27.52 -3.11 -13.32
N LYS A 101 -28.67 -3.09 -12.62
CA LYS A 101 -29.16 -1.90 -11.92
C LYS A 101 -28.03 -1.30 -11.09
N PRO A 102 -27.69 -0.01 -11.26
CA PRO A 102 -26.68 0.61 -10.41
C PRO A 102 -27.14 0.51 -8.95
N PRO A 103 -26.23 0.21 -8.00
CA PRO A 103 -26.57 0.29 -6.59
C PRO A 103 -27.05 1.71 -6.30
N ALA A 104 -28.24 1.83 -5.73
CA ALA A 104 -28.87 3.12 -5.43
C ALA A 104 -27.88 4.00 -4.64
N ARG A 105 -27.44 5.10 -5.23
CA ARG A 105 -26.74 6.16 -4.49
C ARG A 105 -27.75 6.73 -3.49
N PRO A 106 -27.49 6.71 -2.17
CA PRO A 106 -28.36 7.40 -1.24
C PRO A 106 -28.30 8.92 -1.52
N PRO A 107 -29.43 9.63 -1.41
CA PRO A 107 -29.52 11.04 -1.76
C PRO A 107 -28.65 11.89 -0.82
N VAL A 108 -27.84 12.76 -1.40
CA VAL A 108 -27.08 13.79 -0.68
C VAL A 108 -28.09 14.84 -0.22
N LYS A 109 -28.34 14.94 1.10
CA LYS A 109 -29.09 16.06 1.65
C LYS A 109 -28.20 17.31 1.63
N SER A 110 -28.38 18.16 0.63
CA SER A 110 -27.87 19.53 0.63
C SER A 110 -28.53 20.30 1.75
N GLY A 111 -27.74 20.95 2.60
CA GLY A 111 -28.22 21.67 3.76
C GLY A 111 -29.17 22.81 3.40
N THR A 112 -30.34 22.83 4.04
CA THR A 112 -31.04 24.07 4.35
C THR A 112 -31.76 23.90 5.68
N ASN A 113 -31.61 24.92 6.51
CA ASN A 113 -31.97 25.07 7.90
C ASN A 113 -33.48 24.83 8.16
N CYS A 114 -33.83 24.19 9.29
CA CYS A 114 -34.94 24.54 10.19
C CYS A 114 -35.15 23.46 11.29
N LYS A 115 -34.92 23.85 12.55
CA LYS A 115 -35.55 23.25 13.76
C LYS A 115 -36.94 23.89 13.94
N PRO A 116 -37.81 23.43 14.88
CA PRO A 116 -37.79 22.22 15.70
C PRO A 116 -39.14 21.44 15.67
N LYS A 117 -39.17 20.20 16.19
CA LYS A 117 -40.08 19.73 17.27
C LYS A 117 -40.26 18.19 17.25
N ASP A 118 -40.44 17.69 18.46
CA ASP A 118 -40.58 16.32 18.98
C ASP A 118 -41.49 15.38 18.18
N ASP A 119 -41.10 14.12 18.04
CA ASP A 119 -41.68 13.00 18.81
C ASP A 119 -41.07 11.65 18.34
N ASN A 120 -40.93 10.74 19.30
CA ASN A 120 -40.62 9.31 19.17
C ASN A 120 -40.51 8.73 17.76
N ASP A 121 -39.29 8.39 17.33
CA ASP A 121 -39.09 7.07 16.71
C ASP A 121 -37.64 6.60 16.79
N SER A 122 -37.49 5.40 17.33
CA SER A 122 -36.23 4.68 17.43
C SER A 122 -35.90 4.08 16.06
N ALA A 123 -35.15 4.82 15.25
CA ALA A 123 -34.48 4.27 14.08
C ALA A 123 -33.06 4.80 14.04
N GLY A 124 -32.08 3.90 14.30
CA GLY A 124 -30.65 4.19 14.23
C GLY A 124 -30.26 4.67 12.84
N GLY A 125 -30.35 5.99 12.62
CA GLY A 125 -29.79 6.65 11.46
C GLY A 125 -28.28 6.58 11.55
N GLN A 126 -27.67 5.72 10.73
CA GLN A 126 -26.24 5.79 10.48
C GLN A 126 -25.95 7.17 9.88
N GLU A 127 -25.35 8.07 10.67
CA GLU A 127 -24.71 9.28 10.15
C GLU A 127 -23.70 8.84 9.09
N LEU A 128 -23.99 9.18 7.83
CA LEU A 128 -23.12 8.85 6.70
C LEU A 128 -21.83 9.66 6.83
N ASP A 129 -20.70 8.95 6.93
CA ASP A 129 -19.36 9.55 7.02
C ASP A 129 -19.17 10.53 5.84
N PRO A 130 -18.89 11.83 6.09
CA PRO A 130 -18.81 12.85 5.03
C PRO A 130 -17.73 12.60 3.98
N LEU A 131 -16.85 11.60 4.20
CA LEU A 131 -15.76 11.23 3.32
C LEU A 131 -15.83 9.73 2.98
N PRO A 132 -16.52 9.30 1.91
CA PRO A 132 -16.58 7.88 1.53
C PRO A 132 -15.18 7.33 1.20
N ILE A 133 -14.94 6.07 1.60
CA ILE A 133 -13.69 5.37 1.29
C ILE A 133 -13.59 5.24 -0.23
N LYS A 134 -12.53 5.80 -0.80
CA LYS A 134 -12.32 5.78 -2.25
C LYS A 134 -11.64 4.46 -2.66
N PRO A 135 -12.25 3.63 -3.52
CA PRO A 135 -11.73 2.29 -3.83
C PRO A 135 -10.30 2.28 -4.36
N TYR A 136 -9.91 3.30 -5.14
CA TYR A 136 -8.55 3.39 -5.70
C TYR A 136 -7.45 3.52 -4.65
N ILE A 137 -7.74 4.16 -3.50
CA ILE A 137 -6.77 4.27 -2.39
C ILE A 137 -6.57 2.88 -1.77
N THR A 138 -7.66 2.13 -1.62
CA THR A 138 -7.61 0.74 -1.11
C THR A 138 -6.83 -0.15 -2.05
N THR A 139 -7.06 -0.09 -3.37
CA THR A 139 -6.33 -0.88 -4.37
C THR A 139 -4.84 -0.52 -4.37
N TYR A 140 -4.49 0.77 -4.31
CA TYR A 140 -3.09 1.20 -4.23
C TYR A 140 -2.38 0.65 -2.99
N ARG A 141 -3.01 0.76 -1.81
CA ARG A 141 -2.47 0.22 -0.55
C ARG A 141 -2.35 -1.30 -0.57
N GLY A 142 -3.33 -2.00 -1.15
CA GLY A 142 -3.31 -3.45 -1.32
C GLY A 142 -2.18 -3.90 -2.25
N ALA A 143 -2.07 -3.28 -3.42
CA ALA A 143 -0.99 -3.58 -4.38
C ALA A 143 0.40 -3.32 -3.77
N MET A 144 0.57 -2.21 -3.04
CA MET A 144 1.81 -1.90 -2.33
C MET A 144 2.18 -2.99 -1.31
N MET A 145 1.21 -3.46 -0.51
CA MET A 145 1.43 -4.54 0.45
C MET A 145 1.85 -5.83 -0.25
N ILE A 146 1.18 -6.21 -1.34
CA ILE A 146 1.51 -7.40 -2.12
C ILE A 146 2.92 -7.29 -2.70
N VAL A 147 3.24 -6.18 -3.38
CA VAL A 147 4.60 -5.93 -3.92
C VAL A 147 5.65 -6.05 -2.83
N THR A 148 5.39 -5.48 -1.65
CA THR A 148 6.33 -5.49 -0.52
C THR A 148 6.53 -6.90 0.02
N CYS A 149 5.45 -7.61 0.35
CA CYS A 149 5.52 -8.98 0.87
C CYS A 149 6.17 -9.92 -0.13
N THR A 150 5.81 -9.81 -1.41
CA THR A 150 6.42 -10.58 -2.50
C THR A 150 7.91 -10.27 -2.61
N SER A 151 8.32 -9.00 -2.58
CA SER A 151 9.74 -8.63 -2.70
C SER A 151 10.56 -9.11 -1.50
N ILE A 152 10.05 -8.97 -0.27
CA ILE A 152 10.71 -9.45 0.95
C ILE A 152 10.90 -10.97 0.92
N LEU A 153 9.90 -11.72 0.45
CA LEU A 153 10.03 -13.17 0.35
C LEU A 153 10.93 -13.58 -0.82
N ALA A 154 10.77 -12.93 -1.98
CA ALA A 154 11.43 -13.32 -3.22
C ALA A 154 12.94 -13.05 -3.20
N VAL A 155 13.43 -12.08 -2.42
CA VAL A 155 14.86 -11.73 -2.36
C VAL A 155 15.75 -12.86 -1.85
N ASP A 156 15.20 -13.76 -1.03
CA ASP A 156 15.91 -14.94 -0.53
C ASP A 156 16.05 -16.03 -1.61
N PHE A 157 15.36 -15.90 -2.75
CA PHE A 157 15.37 -16.87 -3.84
C PHE A 157 16.06 -16.34 -5.10
N ASN A 158 16.55 -17.25 -5.94
CA ASN A 158 17.19 -16.92 -7.22
C ASN A 158 16.21 -16.44 -8.31
N CYS A 159 14.90 -16.59 -8.08
CA CYS A 159 13.86 -16.15 -9.02
C CYS A 159 13.67 -14.63 -9.05
N PHE A 160 14.23 -13.89 -8.08
CA PHE A 160 14.15 -12.44 -8.00
C PHE A 160 15.43 -11.80 -8.51
N PRO A 161 15.39 -10.99 -9.59
CA PRO A 161 16.58 -10.33 -10.10
C PRO A 161 17.17 -9.35 -9.10
N ARG A 162 18.49 -9.45 -8.88
CA ARG A 162 19.21 -8.66 -7.87
C ARG A 162 19.16 -7.15 -8.08
N ARG A 163 18.94 -6.69 -9.32
CA ARG A 163 18.70 -5.27 -9.64
C ARG A 163 17.47 -4.65 -8.95
N PHE A 164 16.53 -5.47 -8.48
CA PHE A 164 15.35 -5.01 -7.73
C PHE A 164 15.53 -5.10 -6.22
N ALA A 165 16.60 -5.75 -5.76
CA ALA A 165 16.97 -5.76 -4.36
C ALA A 165 17.55 -4.40 -3.95
N LYS A 166 17.66 -4.21 -2.64
CA LYS A 166 18.14 -2.96 -2.05
C LYS A 166 19.51 -2.55 -2.62
N THR A 167 19.63 -1.28 -2.97
CA THR A 167 20.84 -0.76 -3.62
C THR A 167 21.76 -0.08 -2.61
N GLU A 168 23.07 -0.29 -2.75
CA GLU A 168 24.08 0.33 -1.87
C GLU A 168 24.84 1.48 -2.54
N SER A 169 24.81 1.56 -3.88
CA SER A 169 25.62 2.49 -4.66
C SER A 169 24.77 3.49 -5.46
N PHE A 170 24.55 3.23 -6.74
CA PHE A 170 23.82 4.10 -7.66
C PHE A 170 22.68 3.33 -8.34
N GLY A 171 21.61 4.06 -8.69
CA GLY A 171 20.44 3.52 -9.38
C GLY A 171 19.19 3.53 -8.50
N THR A 172 18.12 2.91 -8.99
CA THR A 172 16.89 2.73 -8.22
C THR A 172 16.52 1.26 -8.12
N SER A 173 15.82 0.89 -7.05
CA SER A 173 15.30 -0.47 -6.88
C SER A 173 13.84 -0.48 -6.44
N LEU A 174 13.19 -1.61 -6.67
CA LEU A 174 11.81 -1.83 -6.23
C LEU A 174 11.70 -1.80 -4.70
N MET A 175 12.70 -2.35 -4.00
CA MET A 175 12.74 -2.36 -2.54
C MET A 175 12.90 -0.97 -1.93
N ASP A 176 13.66 -0.09 -2.59
CA ASP A 176 13.86 1.29 -2.11
C ASP A 176 12.59 2.15 -2.26
N MET A 177 11.75 1.85 -3.26
CA MET A 177 10.47 2.55 -3.44
C MET A 177 9.41 2.18 -2.39
N GLY A 178 9.50 0.99 -1.79
CA GLY A 178 8.48 0.48 -0.87
C GLY A 178 8.27 1.40 0.32
N VAL A 179 9.37 1.80 0.97
CA VAL A 179 9.35 2.71 2.13
C VAL A 179 8.67 4.04 1.80
N GLY A 180 9.09 4.71 0.71
CA GLY A 180 8.51 5.98 0.30
C GLY A 180 7.01 5.86 -0.01
N SER A 181 6.62 4.75 -0.66
CA SER A 181 5.22 4.45 -0.96
C SER A 181 4.39 4.26 0.31
N PHE A 182 4.90 3.57 1.32
CA PHE A 182 4.22 3.42 2.61
C PHE A 182 3.99 4.75 3.32
N VAL A 183 5.01 5.61 3.34
CA VAL A 183 4.90 6.95 3.95
C VAL A 183 3.89 7.79 3.18
N PHE A 184 3.89 7.73 1.85
CA PHE A 184 2.92 8.43 1.01
C PHE A 184 1.48 7.96 1.25
N ALA A 185 1.24 6.64 1.27
CA ALA A 185 -0.08 6.08 1.58
C ALA A 185 -0.55 6.44 2.98
N ALA A 186 0.34 6.40 3.98
CA ALA A 186 0.04 6.82 5.34
C ALA A 186 -0.31 8.33 5.39
N GLY A 187 0.41 9.17 4.64
CA GLY A 187 0.13 10.59 4.51
C GLY A 187 -1.24 10.88 3.89
N ILE A 188 -1.63 10.16 2.83
CA ILE A 188 -2.98 10.28 2.22
C ILE A 188 -4.08 9.93 3.24
N VAL A 189 -3.88 8.86 4.01
CA VAL A 189 -4.86 8.43 5.03
C VAL A 189 -4.93 9.44 6.18
N ALA A 190 -3.78 9.98 6.61
CA ALA A 190 -3.71 11.02 7.63
C ALA A 190 -4.42 12.31 7.16
N ALA A 191 -4.22 12.73 5.91
CA ALA A 191 -4.88 13.91 5.35
C ALA A 191 -6.42 13.82 5.42
N ARG A 192 -6.99 12.62 5.20
CA ARG A 192 -8.43 12.40 5.40
C ARG A 192 -8.87 12.66 6.84
N GLN A 193 -8.08 12.22 7.83
CA GLN A 193 -8.40 12.45 9.24
C GLN A 193 -8.34 13.94 9.57
N VAL A 194 -7.37 14.67 9.04
CA VAL A 194 -7.26 16.13 9.21
C VAL A 194 -8.49 16.86 8.65
N ILE A 195 -8.91 16.53 7.42
CA ILE A 195 -10.10 17.14 6.80
C ILE A 195 -11.36 16.81 7.62
N LYS A 196 -11.46 15.60 8.15
CA LYS A 196 -12.58 15.21 9.02
C LYS A 196 -12.60 16.02 10.33
N GLU A 197 -11.45 16.24 10.94
CA GLU A 197 -11.32 17.06 12.16
C GLU A 197 -11.66 18.54 11.93
N GLN A 198 -11.35 19.10 10.75
CA GLN A 198 -11.77 20.46 10.38
C GLN A 198 -13.30 20.59 10.31
N VAL A 199 -13.99 19.55 9.83
CA VAL A 199 -15.46 19.55 9.67
C VAL A 199 -16.19 19.23 10.98
N SER A 200 -15.64 18.35 11.83
CA SER A 200 -16.26 17.91 13.09
C SER A 200 -15.82 18.70 14.33
N GLY A 201 -14.91 19.66 14.19
CA GLY A 201 -14.34 20.47 15.27
C GLY A 201 -12.98 19.95 15.75
N MET A 202 -12.03 20.86 15.96
CA MET A 202 -10.65 20.52 16.32
C MET A 202 -10.55 19.82 17.69
N PRO A 203 -10.00 18.59 17.77
CA PRO A 203 -9.64 18.02 19.05
C PRO A 203 -8.50 18.83 19.69
N SER A 204 -8.47 18.87 21.03
CA SER A 204 -7.34 19.45 21.78
C SER A 204 -6.01 18.83 21.32
N PHE A 205 -4.96 19.66 21.21
CA PHE A 205 -3.60 19.24 20.83
C PHE A 205 -3.12 18.00 21.62
N ILE A 206 -3.49 17.91 22.90
CA ILE A 206 -3.17 16.78 23.79
C ILE A 206 -3.85 15.48 23.31
N ASN A 207 -5.11 15.53 22.90
CA ASN A 207 -5.82 14.35 22.38
C ASN A 207 -5.22 13.91 21.05
N ARG A 208 -4.81 14.84 20.18
CA ARG A 208 -4.12 14.51 18.93
C ARG A 208 -2.78 13.83 19.19
N MET A 209 -1.98 14.34 20.12
CA MET A 209 -0.70 13.74 20.50
C MET A 209 -0.87 12.34 21.12
N LYS A 210 -1.89 12.14 21.96
CA LYS A 210 -2.24 10.81 22.49
C LYS A 210 -2.59 9.81 21.37
N THR A 211 -3.37 10.24 20.39
CA THR A 211 -3.73 9.42 19.23
C THR A 211 -2.48 9.10 18.38
N ALA A 212 -1.63 10.08 18.10
CA ALA A 212 -0.38 9.87 17.39
C ALA A 212 0.56 8.89 18.12
N LEU A 213 0.72 9.03 19.43
CA LEU A 213 1.48 8.09 20.27
C LEU A 213 0.89 6.68 20.24
N ARG A 214 -0.43 6.54 20.27
CA ARG A 214 -1.10 5.24 20.17
C ARG A 214 -0.84 4.55 18.83
N HIS A 215 -0.76 5.31 17.72
CA HIS A 215 -0.42 4.77 16.40
C HIS A 215 1.08 4.52 16.21
N SER A 216 1.92 5.29 16.89
CA SER A 216 3.39 5.14 16.89
C SER A 216 3.84 3.92 17.69
N LEU A 217 3.17 3.61 18.81
CA LEU A 217 3.59 2.58 19.76
C LEU A 217 3.77 1.18 19.13
N PRO A 218 2.83 0.65 18.32
CA PRO A 218 3.01 -0.65 17.69
C PRO A 218 4.25 -0.72 16.78
N LEU A 219 4.53 0.35 16.02
CA LEU A 219 5.69 0.43 15.14
C LEU A 219 6.99 0.54 15.95
N PHE A 220 6.97 1.28 17.05
CA PHE A 220 8.11 1.38 17.95
C PHE A 220 8.45 0.03 18.59
N VAL A 221 7.45 -0.69 19.09
CA VAL A 221 7.61 -2.05 19.64
C VAL A 221 8.15 -3.00 18.58
N LEU A 222 7.62 -2.95 17.36
CA LEU A 222 8.11 -3.77 16.25
C LEU A 222 9.59 -3.45 15.91
N GLY A 223 9.99 -2.19 15.98
CA GLY A 223 11.38 -1.76 15.83
C GLY A 223 12.30 -2.30 16.91
N MET A 224 11.85 -2.29 18.17
CA MET A 224 12.59 -2.89 19.29
C MET A 224 12.74 -4.40 19.14
N VAL A 225 11.67 -5.11 18.75
CA VAL A 225 11.72 -6.55 18.47
C VAL A 225 12.74 -6.85 17.37
N ARG A 226 12.69 -6.11 16.26
CA ARG A 226 13.68 -6.27 15.19
C ARG A 226 15.11 -6.07 15.69
N LEU A 227 15.38 -4.99 16.43
CA LEU A 227 16.73 -4.71 16.95
C LEU A 227 17.22 -5.83 17.87
N LEU A 228 16.37 -6.29 18.79
CA LEU A 228 16.71 -7.37 19.71
C LEU A 228 16.92 -8.70 18.98
N SER A 229 16.07 -9.03 17.99
CA SER A 229 16.20 -10.24 17.19
C SER A 229 17.47 -10.24 16.35
N VAL A 230 17.81 -9.12 15.70
CA VAL A 230 18.99 -9.04 14.84
C VAL A 230 20.28 -9.09 15.66
N LYS A 231 20.35 -8.37 16.79
CA LYS A 231 21.49 -8.45 17.72
C LYS A 231 21.59 -9.80 18.43
N GLY A 232 20.46 -10.45 18.71
CA GLY A 232 20.43 -11.75 19.39
C GLY A 232 20.76 -12.94 18.47
N LEU A 233 20.65 -12.77 17.15
CA LEU A 233 20.88 -13.82 16.15
C LEU A 233 22.19 -13.63 15.35
N ASP A 234 23.02 -12.64 15.71
CA ASP A 234 24.27 -12.26 15.00
C ASP A 234 24.12 -12.17 13.47
N TYR A 235 22.93 -11.72 13.03
CA TYR A 235 22.61 -11.59 11.62
C TYR A 235 23.42 -10.46 10.99
N VAL A 236 23.73 -10.59 9.71
CA VAL A 236 24.48 -9.59 8.94
C VAL A 236 23.67 -8.29 8.91
N GLU A 237 24.14 -7.26 9.62
CA GLU A 237 23.56 -5.93 9.58
C GLU A 237 24.22 -5.11 8.47
N HIS A 238 23.43 -4.58 7.54
CA HIS A 238 23.90 -3.52 6.65
C HIS A 238 23.97 -2.21 7.46
N VAL A 239 25.08 -2.01 8.17
CA VAL A 239 25.33 -0.81 9.00
C VAL A 239 25.29 0.47 8.16
N SER A 240 25.52 0.38 6.85
CA SER A 240 25.44 1.47 5.87
C SER A 240 24.04 2.07 5.72
N GLU A 241 22.96 1.36 6.08
CA GLU A 241 21.60 1.82 5.80
C GLU A 241 21.02 2.77 6.85
N TYR A 242 21.04 2.34 8.12
CA TYR A 242 20.47 3.08 9.24
C TYR A 242 21.44 3.18 10.43
N GLY A 243 22.59 2.50 10.38
CA GLY A 243 23.49 2.36 11.52
C GLY A 243 23.08 1.23 12.47
N VAL A 244 23.90 1.00 13.49
CA VAL A 244 23.88 -0.21 14.35
C VAL A 244 22.63 -0.31 15.25
N HIS A 245 21.97 0.81 15.55
CA HIS A 245 20.88 0.84 16.53
C HIS A 245 19.59 1.44 15.97
N TRP A 246 19.63 2.01 14.78
CA TRP A 246 18.47 2.64 14.19
C TRP A 246 17.87 1.73 13.12
N ASN A 247 16.55 1.74 13.02
CA ASN A 247 15.83 0.89 12.09
C ASN A 247 14.73 1.68 11.41
N PHE A 248 14.33 1.21 10.24
CA PHE A 248 13.21 1.75 9.48
C PHE A 248 11.93 1.92 10.33
N PHE A 249 11.61 0.96 11.20
CA PHE A 249 10.43 1.06 12.07
C PHE A 249 10.48 2.23 13.05
N PHE A 250 11.68 2.61 13.53
CA PHE A 250 11.81 3.81 14.36
C PHE A 250 11.52 5.08 13.56
N THR A 251 12.02 5.18 12.32
CA THR A 251 11.66 6.31 11.45
C THR A 251 10.16 6.42 11.21
N LEU A 252 9.48 5.30 10.93
CA LEU A 252 8.03 5.30 10.76
C LEU A 252 7.27 5.63 12.05
N SER A 253 7.77 5.19 13.20
CA SER A 253 7.14 5.48 14.50
C SER A 253 7.18 6.98 14.83
N LEU A 254 8.20 7.70 14.37
CA LEU A 254 8.30 9.15 14.58
C LEU A 254 7.43 9.97 13.63
N LEU A 255 6.99 9.41 12.49
CA LEU A 255 6.17 10.14 11.51
C LEU A 255 4.86 10.69 12.10
N PRO A 256 4.00 9.90 12.78
CA PRO A 256 2.77 10.43 13.39
C PRO A 256 3.02 11.55 14.40
N ILE A 257 4.14 11.47 15.13
CA ILE A 257 4.54 12.48 16.12
C ILE A 257 4.95 13.76 15.40
N ALA A 258 5.80 13.64 14.36
CA ALA A 258 6.22 14.77 13.54
C ALA A 258 5.02 15.44 12.84
N THR A 259 4.08 14.67 12.28
CA THR A 259 2.86 15.24 11.67
C THR A 259 1.99 15.96 12.69
N ALA A 260 1.85 15.42 13.91
CA ALA A 260 1.09 16.07 14.97
C ALA A 260 1.72 17.39 15.45
N ILE A 261 3.04 17.55 15.32
CA ILE A 261 3.77 18.78 15.67
C ILE A 261 3.76 19.79 14.52
N LEU A 262 3.84 19.33 13.26
CA LEU A 262 3.93 20.18 12.07
C LEU A 262 2.57 20.74 11.63
N GLN A 263 1.50 19.99 11.82
CA GLN A 263 0.14 20.42 11.42
C GLN A 263 -0.34 21.76 12.00
N PRO A 264 -0.17 22.09 13.31
CA PRO A 264 -0.53 23.39 13.85
C PRO A 264 0.43 24.51 13.39
N LEU A 265 1.66 24.16 12.99
CA LEU A 265 2.69 25.10 12.54
C LEU A 265 2.50 25.47 11.06
N LEU A 266 1.96 24.55 10.26
CA LEU A 266 1.66 24.72 8.85
C LEU A 266 0.28 25.34 8.56
N ASN A 267 -0.49 25.72 9.59
CA ASN A 267 -1.85 26.26 9.45
C ASN A 267 -2.73 25.46 8.46
N LEU A 268 -2.64 24.13 8.54
CA LEU A 268 -3.56 23.18 7.90
C LEU A 268 -4.63 22.74 8.90
#